data_AF-A0AAW7AVQ6-F1
#
_entry.id   AF-A0AAW7AVQ6-F1
#
_cell.length_a   1.000
_cell.length_b   1.000
_cell.length_c   1.000
_cell.angle_alpha   90.00
_cell.angle_beta   90.00
_cell.angle_gamma   90.00
#
_symmetry.space_group_name_H-M   'P 1'
#
loop_
_entity.id
_entity.type
_entity.pdbx_description
1 polymer ?
#
loop_
_entity_poly.entity_id
_entity_poly.type
_entity_poly.pdbx_seq_one_letter_code
_entity_poly.pdbx_strand_id
1 'polypeptide(L)'
;MIPEFIKIPEKWTDERRTQPHLNLEAIMEILYHRTYFFDAGIRFMCQRCGDCCTGEPGIVSVTPDEITRIAEHLEMTVETLTETLLLVFEDGHRIQEEADGRCVFFDGGCRIYPVRPQQCRTFPFWIDNLRSESQWEAVCHACRGIGNGRLYTKREILDILADEE
;
A
#
# COMPACT_ATOMS: atom_id res chain seq x y z
N MET A 1 -36.18 -48.93 -7.55
CA MET A 1 -35.21 -49.89 -6.98
C MET A 1 -33.91 -49.11 -6.82
N ILE A 2 -33.70 -48.54 -5.63
CA ILE A 2 -32.51 -47.76 -5.26
C ILE A 2 -31.72 -48.67 -4.33
N PRO A 3 -30.42 -48.96 -4.56
CA PRO A 3 -29.68 -49.78 -3.61
C PRO A 3 -29.40 -48.99 -2.34
N GLU A 4 -29.92 -49.47 -1.21
CA GLU A 4 -29.50 -49.13 0.15
C GLU A 4 -28.03 -49.52 0.34
N PHE A 5 -27.09 -48.59 0.48
CA PHE A 5 -25.84 -48.83 1.22
C PHE A 5 -25.10 -47.50 1.50
N ILE A 6 -25.53 -46.75 2.51
CA ILE A 6 -24.60 -45.91 3.29
C ILE A 6 -25.02 -46.00 4.76
N LYS A 7 -24.42 -46.93 5.50
CA LYS A 7 -24.39 -46.89 6.96
C LYS A 7 -23.41 -45.77 7.35
N ILE A 8 -23.91 -44.72 7.98
CA ILE A 8 -23.08 -43.69 8.62
C ILE A 8 -22.61 -44.28 9.97
N PRO A 9 -21.30 -44.46 10.22
CA PRO A 9 -20.85 -44.82 11.55
C PRO A 9 -20.92 -43.60 12.48
N GLU A 10 -21.67 -43.74 13.58
CA GLU A 10 -21.55 -42.89 14.76
C GLU A 10 -20.13 -43.06 15.35
N LYS A 11 -19.23 -42.14 14.96
CA LYS A 11 -18.04 -41.73 15.71
C LYS A 11 -17.40 -40.59 14.95
N TRP A 12 -17.91 -39.39 15.22
CA TRP A 12 -17.24 -38.16 14.86
C TRP A 12 -16.13 -37.93 15.91
N THR A 13 -15.04 -38.70 15.82
CA THR A 13 -13.83 -38.41 16.59
C THR A 13 -13.18 -37.20 15.95
N ASP A 14 -12.96 -36.20 16.79
CA ASP A 14 -12.34 -34.92 16.49
C ASP A 14 -10.92 -35.11 15.95
N GLU A 15 -10.82 -35.24 14.63
CA GLU A 15 -9.57 -35.11 13.87
C GLU A 15 -9.73 -33.95 12.87
N ARG A 16 -10.23 -32.80 13.33
CA ARG A 16 -10.13 -31.55 12.56
C ARG A 16 -9.05 -30.66 13.15
N ARG A 17 -7.93 -30.60 12.44
CA ARG A 17 -6.99 -29.46 12.22
C ARG A 17 -5.54 -29.79 12.54
N THR A 18 -4.90 -30.45 11.59
CA THR A 18 -3.50 -30.13 11.26
C THR A 18 -3.46 -29.67 9.81
N GLN A 19 -4.13 -28.55 9.52
CA GLN A 19 -3.71 -27.75 8.37
C GLN A 19 -2.31 -27.24 8.72
N PRO A 20 -1.30 -27.42 7.86
CA PRO A 20 -0.06 -26.70 8.04
C PRO A 20 -0.39 -25.22 7.88
N HIS A 21 -0.52 -24.51 8.99
CA HIS A 21 -0.44 -23.07 8.98
C HIS A 21 1.00 -22.77 8.52
N LEU A 22 1.17 -22.52 7.23
CA LEU A 22 2.42 -21.95 6.71
C LEU A 22 2.67 -20.69 7.53
N ASN A 23 3.78 -20.66 8.26
CA ASN A 23 4.17 -19.47 9.00
C ASN A 23 4.54 -18.35 8.01
N LEU A 24 4.55 -17.11 8.48
CA LEU A 24 4.84 -15.94 7.64
C LEU A 24 6.18 -16.09 6.90
N GLU A 25 7.18 -16.68 7.56
CA GLU A 25 8.48 -16.99 6.96
C GLU A 25 8.38 -17.90 5.73
N ALA A 26 7.61 -19.00 5.82
CA ALA A 26 7.43 -19.92 4.71
C ALA A 26 6.61 -19.32 3.56
N ILE A 27 5.63 -18.47 3.87
CA ILE A 27 4.88 -17.71 2.85
C ILE A 27 5.82 -16.75 2.13
N MET A 28 6.62 -16.00 2.88
CA MET A 28 7.58 -15.06 2.32
C MET A 28 8.61 -15.75 1.44
N GLU A 29 9.18 -16.87 1.87
CA GLU A 29 10.07 -17.68 1.01
C GLU A 29 9.40 -18.06 -0.31
N ILE A 30 8.14 -18.54 -0.28
CA ILE A 30 7.41 -18.88 -1.50
C ILE A 30 7.24 -17.63 -2.40
N LEU A 31 6.87 -16.49 -1.83
CA LEU A 31 6.70 -15.24 -2.59
C LEU A 31 8.05 -14.79 -3.19
N TYR A 32 9.15 -14.90 -2.46
CA TYR A 32 10.48 -14.54 -2.96
C TYR A 32 10.94 -15.38 -4.15
N HIS A 33 10.52 -16.65 -4.24
CA HIS A 33 10.92 -17.56 -5.33
C HIS A 33 9.94 -17.58 -6.52
N ARG A 34 8.78 -16.89 -6.43
CA ARG A 34 7.85 -16.75 -7.57
C ARG A 34 8.41 -15.81 -8.64
N THR A 35 8.07 -16.02 -9.90
CA THR A 35 8.47 -15.10 -10.98
C THR A 35 7.55 -13.88 -11.02
N TYR A 36 8.14 -12.69 -11.13
CA TYR A 36 7.42 -11.44 -11.35
C TYR A 36 8.06 -10.64 -12.48
N PHE A 37 7.29 -9.77 -13.13
CA PHE A 37 7.82 -8.86 -14.15
C PHE A 37 8.90 -7.91 -13.61
N PHE A 38 8.93 -7.70 -12.30
CA PHE A 38 9.90 -6.88 -11.59
C PHE A 38 11.03 -7.68 -10.93
N ASP A 39 11.29 -8.93 -11.35
CA ASP A 39 12.40 -9.74 -10.82
C ASP A 39 13.76 -9.04 -10.96
N ALA A 40 13.96 -8.23 -12.00
CA ALA A 40 15.16 -7.40 -12.20
C ALA A 40 15.20 -6.13 -11.33
N GLY A 41 14.15 -5.87 -10.55
CA GLY A 41 13.93 -4.64 -9.81
C GLY A 41 13.37 -3.51 -10.66
N ILE A 42 12.91 -2.46 -9.99
CA ILE A 42 12.33 -1.26 -10.60
C ILE A 42 13.10 -0.04 -10.16
N ARG A 43 13.50 0.82 -11.10
CA ARG A 43 14.04 2.14 -10.76
C ARG A 43 12.89 3.11 -10.49
N PHE A 44 12.96 3.81 -9.36
CA PHE A 44 11.99 4.85 -9.05
C PHE A 44 12.61 6.02 -8.28
N MET A 45 12.19 7.23 -8.67
CA MET A 45 12.41 8.46 -7.92
C MET A 45 11.30 9.45 -8.24
N CYS A 46 10.59 9.92 -7.20
CA CYS A 46 9.62 11.01 -7.36
C CYS A 46 10.32 12.22 -7.97
N GLN A 47 9.83 12.68 -9.12
CA GLN A 47 10.37 13.85 -9.82
C GLN A 47 9.84 15.18 -9.29
N ARG A 48 9.07 15.15 -8.18
CA ARG A 48 8.34 16.31 -7.63
C ARG A 48 7.47 16.99 -8.70
N CYS A 49 6.87 16.14 -9.53
CA CYS A 49 6.10 16.54 -10.70
C CYS A 49 4.77 17.23 -10.40
N GLY A 50 4.17 16.92 -9.26
CA GLY A 50 2.79 17.27 -8.95
C GLY A 50 1.77 16.23 -9.39
N ASP A 51 2.06 15.39 -10.40
CA ASP A 51 1.05 14.50 -11.01
C ASP A 51 0.30 13.61 -10.00
N CYS A 52 0.98 13.03 -9.00
CA CYS A 52 0.31 12.22 -7.96
C CYS A 52 -0.23 13.05 -6.78
N CYS A 53 0.18 14.30 -6.63
CA CYS A 53 -0.28 15.21 -5.58
C CYS A 53 -1.47 16.07 -6.03
N THR A 54 -1.71 16.16 -7.34
CA THR A 54 -2.77 16.96 -7.99
C THR A 54 -3.55 16.15 -9.02
N GLY A 55 -3.41 14.82 -9.00
CA GLY A 55 -3.99 13.91 -9.98
C GLY A 55 -5.48 13.68 -9.75
N GLU A 56 -5.97 12.51 -10.15
CA GLU A 56 -7.34 12.13 -9.79
C GLU A 56 -7.48 12.09 -8.26
N PRO A 57 -8.62 12.57 -7.70
CA PRO A 57 -8.89 12.53 -6.27
C PRO A 57 -8.66 11.14 -5.69
N GLY A 58 -7.86 11.06 -4.63
CA GLY A 58 -7.44 9.81 -4.01
C GLY A 58 -7.63 9.86 -2.49
N ILE A 59 -7.81 8.69 -1.87
CA ILE A 59 -7.90 8.62 -0.41
C ILE A 59 -6.50 8.33 0.13
N VAL A 60 -5.86 9.36 0.68
CA VAL A 60 -4.60 9.20 1.42
C VAL A 60 -4.90 9.10 2.91
N SER A 61 -5.02 7.88 3.42
CA SER A 61 -5.20 7.60 4.84
C SER A 61 -3.92 7.86 5.63
N VAL A 62 -4.05 8.30 6.88
CA VAL A 62 -2.93 8.56 7.78
C VAL A 62 -3.13 7.88 9.12
N THR A 63 -2.08 7.22 9.61
CA THR A 63 -2.05 6.58 10.93
C THR A 63 -1.78 7.59 12.04
N PRO A 64 -2.09 7.30 13.31
CA PRO A 64 -1.76 8.20 14.43
C PRO A 64 -0.27 8.58 14.52
N ASP A 65 0.62 7.64 14.22
CA ASP A 65 2.07 7.89 14.20
C ASP A 65 2.46 8.81 13.03
N GLU A 66 1.80 8.70 11.88
CA GLU A 66 1.99 9.62 10.76
C GLU A 66 1.48 11.01 11.06
N ILE A 67 0.30 11.13 11.68
CA ILE A 67 -0.26 12.41 12.13
C ILE A 67 0.74 13.10 13.07
N THR A 68 1.30 12.36 14.04
CA THR A 68 2.30 12.89 14.98
C THR A 68 3.53 13.41 14.24
N ARG A 69 4.12 12.62 13.32
CA ARG A 69 5.29 13.04 12.54
C ARG A 69 5.01 14.24 11.62
N ILE A 70 3.82 14.30 11.04
CA ILE A 70 3.40 15.42 10.19
C ILE A 70 3.24 16.69 11.03
N ALA A 71 2.62 16.60 12.21
CA ALA A 71 2.43 17.72 13.12
C ALA A 71 3.77 18.29 13.61
N GLU A 72 4.69 17.42 14.02
CA GLU A 72 6.07 17.79 14.42
C GLU A 72 6.81 18.50 13.28
N HIS A 73 6.75 17.95 12.05
CA HIS A 73 7.42 18.53 10.88
C HIS A 73 6.85 19.89 10.48
N LEU A 74 5.56 20.12 10.74
CA LEU A 74 4.87 21.39 10.45
C LEU A 74 4.89 22.37 11.63
N GLU A 75 5.55 22.01 12.73
CA GLU A 75 5.65 22.81 13.96
C GLU A 75 4.27 23.22 14.52
N MET A 76 3.30 22.30 14.46
CA MET A 76 1.94 22.50 14.99
C MET A 76 1.51 21.34 15.89
N THR A 77 0.41 21.52 16.62
CA THR A 77 -0.13 20.45 17.46
C THR A 77 -0.90 19.43 16.62
N VAL A 78 -1.02 18.20 17.15
CA VAL A 78 -1.83 17.15 16.52
C VAL A 78 -3.28 17.60 16.37
N GLU A 79 -3.84 18.27 17.38
CA GLU A 79 -5.21 18.78 17.36
C GLU A 79 -5.40 19.77 16.21
N THR A 80 -4.49 20.75 16.08
CA THR A 80 -4.53 21.75 15.00
C THR A 80 -4.47 21.07 13.64
N LEU A 81 -3.57 20.10 13.46
CA LEU A 81 -3.44 19.34 12.22
C LEU A 81 -4.74 18.59 11.88
N THR A 82 -5.31 17.86 12.85
CA THR A 82 -6.53 17.06 12.67
C THR A 82 -7.76 17.91 12.34
N GLU A 83 -7.85 19.11 12.89
CA GLU A 83 -8.99 20.01 12.68
C GLU A 83 -8.93 20.81 11.37
N THR A 84 -7.72 21.01 10.82
CA THR A 84 -7.52 21.97 9.70
C THR A 84 -7.03 21.36 8.41
N LEU A 85 -6.37 20.19 8.43
CA LEU A 85 -5.71 19.60 7.25
C LEU A 85 -6.07 18.13 7.01
N LEU A 86 -6.84 17.52 7.92
CA LEU A 86 -7.29 16.15 7.82
C LEU A 86 -8.82 16.08 7.86
N LEU A 87 -9.38 14.99 7.32
CA LEU A 87 -10.80 14.66 7.38
C LEU A 87 -10.97 13.30 8.04
N VAL A 88 -12.01 13.15 8.87
CA VAL A 88 -12.39 11.83 9.41
C VAL A 88 -12.81 10.93 8.25
N PHE A 89 -12.24 9.73 8.20
CA PHE A 89 -12.54 8.74 7.17
C PHE A 89 -12.45 7.34 7.76
N GLU A 90 -13.55 6.59 7.65
CA GLU A 90 -13.72 5.28 8.30
C GLU A 90 -13.35 5.36 9.79
N ASP A 91 -12.40 4.53 10.22
CA ASP A 91 -11.95 4.42 11.61
C ASP A 91 -10.75 5.35 11.92
N GLY A 92 -10.38 6.23 10.97
CA GLY A 92 -9.19 7.07 11.07
C GLY A 92 -9.33 8.43 10.39
N HIS A 93 -8.22 8.92 9.85
CA HIS A 93 -8.15 10.19 9.15
C HIS A 93 -7.57 10.00 7.75
N ARG A 94 -8.00 10.87 6.83
CA ARG A 94 -7.38 11.04 5.52
C ARG A 94 -6.91 12.47 5.35
N ILE A 95 -5.92 12.67 4.49
CA ILE A 95 -5.47 14.00 4.09
C ILE A 95 -6.58 14.72 3.34
N GLN A 96 -6.79 15.99 3.66
CA GLN A 96 -7.72 16.84 2.92
C GLN A 96 -7.21 17.15 1.52
N GLU A 97 -8.13 17.18 0.56
CA GLU A 97 -7.90 17.68 -0.79
C GLU A 97 -8.62 19.01 -0.98
N GLU A 98 -8.04 19.88 -1.79
CA GLU A 98 -8.64 21.09 -2.31
C GLU A 98 -9.79 20.76 -3.27
N ALA A 99 -10.62 21.75 -3.62
CA ALA A 99 -11.75 21.56 -4.52
C ALA A 99 -11.36 21.06 -5.94
N ASP A 100 -10.10 21.25 -6.34
CA ASP A 100 -9.52 20.79 -7.60
C ASP A 100 -8.83 19.42 -7.50
N GLY A 101 -8.95 18.72 -6.36
CA GLY A 101 -8.32 17.40 -6.12
C GLY A 101 -6.87 17.46 -5.68
N ARG A 102 -6.29 18.66 -5.52
CA ARG A 102 -4.93 18.82 -5.03
C ARG A 102 -4.84 18.49 -3.54
N CYS A 103 -3.86 17.67 -3.17
CA CYS A 103 -3.49 17.45 -1.78
C CYS A 103 -3.17 18.78 -1.09
N VAL A 104 -3.73 19.02 0.11
CA VAL A 104 -3.54 20.27 0.88
C VAL A 104 -2.07 20.58 1.20
N PHE A 105 -1.20 19.56 1.20
CA PHE A 105 0.24 19.72 1.42
C PHE A 105 1.05 20.05 0.14
N PHE A 106 0.41 20.18 -1.02
CA PHE A 106 1.09 20.52 -2.28
C PHE A 106 1.09 22.03 -2.56
N ASP A 107 2.29 22.61 -2.62
CA ASP A 107 2.54 23.99 -3.00
C ASP A 107 3.82 24.08 -3.84
N GLY A 108 3.68 23.92 -5.17
CA GLY A 108 4.82 23.77 -6.09
C GLY A 108 5.70 22.53 -5.82
N GLY A 109 5.28 21.68 -4.89
CA GLY A 109 5.99 20.54 -4.34
C GLY A 109 5.33 20.05 -3.05
N CYS A 110 5.61 18.81 -2.65
CA CYS A 110 5.08 18.26 -1.40
C CYS A 110 5.80 18.87 -0.18
N ARG A 111 5.08 19.66 0.62
CA ARG A 111 5.64 20.34 1.81
C ARG A 111 6.03 19.38 2.93
N ILE A 112 5.40 18.20 2.97
CA ILE A 112 5.67 17.14 3.94
C ILE A 112 6.52 16.01 3.35
N TYR A 113 7.29 16.26 2.28
CA TYR A 113 8.03 15.21 1.56
C TYR A 113 8.88 14.26 2.45
N PRO A 114 9.58 14.74 3.51
CA PRO A 114 10.36 13.88 4.41
C PRO A 114 9.52 12.96 5.31
N VAL A 115 8.30 13.39 5.65
CA VAL A 115 7.38 12.71 6.56
C VAL A 115 6.11 12.24 5.85
N ARG A 116 6.21 11.96 4.54
CA ARG A 116 5.08 11.49 3.73
C ARG A 116 4.44 10.25 4.38
N PRO A 117 3.09 10.16 4.35
CA PRO A 117 2.40 8.93 4.71
C PRO A 117 2.92 7.74 3.90
N GLN A 118 2.73 6.55 4.43
CA GLN A 118 3.17 5.28 3.87
C GLN A 118 2.69 5.15 2.43
N GLN A 119 1.39 5.37 2.17
CA GLN A 119 0.83 5.32 0.82
C GLN A 119 1.59 6.22 -0.17
N CYS A 120 1.88 7.47 0.21
CA CYS A 120 2.64 8.39 -0.63
C CYS A 120 4.13 8.02 -0.78
N ARG A 121 4.71 7.33 0.23
CA ARG A 121 6.11 6.90 0.25
C ARG A 121 6.33 5.61 -0.54
N THR A 122 5.36 4.70 -0.53
CA THR A 122 5.42 3.39 -1.20
C THR A 122 5.00 3.45 -2.66
N PHE A 123 4.30 4.51 -3.11
CA PHE A 123 4.05 4.72 -4.53
C PHE A 123 5.36 4.64 -5.35
N PRO A 124 5.42 3.88 -6.46
CA PRO A 124 4.31 3.24 -7.18
C PRO A 124 4.07 1.77 -6.81
N PHE A 125 4.67 1.25 -5.75
CA PHE A 125 4.71 -0.17 -5.39
C PHE A 125 3.48 -0.68 -4.64
N TRP A 126 2.30 -0.10 -4.88
CA TRP A 126 1.05 -0.57 -4.29
C TRP A 126 0.63 -1.91 -4.89
N ILE A 127 -0.07 -2.74 -4.10
CA ILE A 127 -0.58 -4.05 -4.57
C ILE A 127 -1.33 -3.91 -5.90
N ASP A 128 -2.20 -2.91 -6.04
CA ASP A 128 -3.03 -2.75 -7.24
C ASP A 128 -2.22 -2.35 -8.48
N ASN A 129 -1.13 -1.60 -8.31
CA ASN A 129 -0.22 -1.25 -9.39
C ASN A 129 0.62 -2.44 -9.85
N LEU A 130 0.99 -3.32 -8.91
CA LEU A 130 1.86 -4.47 -9.15
C LEU A 130 1.09 -5.77 -9.43
N ARG A 131 -0.24 -5.75 -9.42
CA ARG A 131 -1.12 -6.91 -9.60
C ARG A 131 -0.94 -7.62 -10.95
N SER A 132 -0.64 -6.87 -12.01
CA SER A 132 -0.37 -7.41 -13.34
C SER A 132 0.54 -6.49 -14.16
N GLU A 133 1.21 -7.05 -15.17
CA GLU A 133 2.03 -6.28 -16.12
C GLU A 133 1.23 -5.17 -16.81
N SER A 134 -0.01 -5.46 -17.20
CA SER A 134 -0.88 -4.46 -17.84
C SER A 134 -1.19 -3.25 -16.94
N GLN A 135 -1.39 -3.48 -15.64
CA GLN A 135 -1.61 -2.38 -14.70
C GLN A 135 -0.31 -1.60 -14.49
N TRP A 136 0.81 -2.31 -14.36
CA TRP A 136 2.10 -1.69 -14.25
C TRP A 136 2.43 -0.81 -15.46
N GLU A 137 2.12 -1.25 -16.68
CA GLU A 137 2.27 -0.46 -17.91
C GLU A 137 1.47 0.84 -17.87
N ALA A 138 0.21 0.79 -17.39
CA ALA A 138 -0.61 1.98 -17.23
C ALA A 138 0.02 2.97 -16.23
N VAL A 139 0.56 2.49 -15.12
CA VAL A 139 1.27 3.32 -14.13
C VAL A 139 2.57 3.91 -14.71
N CYS A 140 3.30 3.15 -15.53
CA CYS A 140 4.48 3.63 -16.25
C CYS A 140 4.14 4.80 -17.19
N HIS A 141 2.98 4.75 -17.85
CA HIS A 141 2.52 5.85 -18.71
C HIS A 141 2.12 7.10 -17.92
N ALA A 142 1.56 6.92 -16.72
CA ALA A 142 1.12 8.03 -15.87
C ALA A 142 2.27 8.68 -15.07
N CYS A 143 3.32 7.91 -14.70
CA CYS A 143 4.36 8.40 -13.80
C CYS A 143 5.73 8.52 -14.46
N ARG A 144 6.17 9.77 -14.69
CA ARG A 144 7.53 10.08 -15.17
C ARG A 144 8.67 9.75 -14.19
N GLY A 145 8.37 9.34 -12.96
CA GLY A 145 9.37 8.92 -11.97
C GLY A 145 9.83 7.48 -12.11
N ILE A 146 9.07 6.63 -12.81
CA ILE A 146 9.45 5.25 -13.08
C ILE A 146 10.62 5.23 -14.08
N GLY A 147 11.58 4.35 -13.86
CA GLY A 147 12.82 4.25 -14.61
C GLY A 147 13.96 5.16 -14.12
N ASN A 148 13.70 6.05 -13.15
CA ASN A 148 14.66 7.04 -12.66
C ASN A 148 15.18 6.70 -11.25
N GLY A 149 16.38 7.19 -10.91
CA GLY A 149 16.91 7.12 -9.54
C GLY A 149 17.25 5.72 -9.01
N ARG A 150 16.90 5.47 -7.74
CA ARG A 150 17.29 4.24 -7.01
C ARG A 150 16.62 3.02 -7.63
N LEU A 151 17.37 1.93 -7.73
CA LEU A 151 16.83 0.60 -8.03
C LEU A 151 16.27 -0.02 -6.74
N TYR A 152 14.99 -0.36 -6.76
CA TYR A 152 14.32 -1.17 -5.75
C TYR A 152 14.38 -2.62 -6.22
N THR A 153 15.01 -3.46 -5.42
CA THR A 153 15.11 -4.90 -5.67
C THR A 153 13.76 -5.58 -5.48
N LYS A 154 13.59 -6.76 -6.07
CA LYS A 154 12.41 -7.61 -5.84
C LYS A 154 12.10 -7.78 -4.35
N ARG A 155 13.12 -8.00 -3.52
CA ARG A 155 12.95 -8.18 -2.08
C ARG A 155 12.35 -6.93 -1.45
N GLU A 156 12.94 -5.76 -1.70
CA GLU A 156 12.45 -4.49 -1.16
C GLU A 156 11.02 -4.16 -1.62
N ILE A 157 10.66 -4.52 -2.86
CA ILE A 157 9.29 -4.36 -3.36
C ILE A 157 8.32 -5.28 -2.61
N LEU A 158 8.70 -6.55 -2.40
CA LEU A 158 7.88 -7.50 -1.65
C LEU A 158 7.76 -7.12 -0.16
N ASP A 159 8.83 -6.59 0.44
CA ASP A 159 8.79 -6.05 1.81
C ASP A 159 7.80 -4.89 1.91
N ILE A 160 7.83 -3.96 0.95
CA ILE A 160 6.85 -2.85 0.90
C ILE A 160 5.41 -3.37 0.83
N LEU A 161 5.16 -4.39 0.01
CA LEU A 161 3.83 -5.00 -0.13
C LEU A 161 3.37 -5.74 1.13
N ALA A 162 4.29 -6.33 1.89
CA ALA A 162 3.99 -7.01 3.14
C ALA A 162 3.64 -6.02 4.26
N ASP A 163 4.16 -4.80 4.20
CA ASP A 163 3.90 -3.74 5.18
C ASP A 163 2.59 -2.97 4.92
N GLU A 164 1.85 -3.24 3.83
CA GLU A 164 0.55 -2.58 3.53
C GLU A 164 -0.65 -3.15 4.33
N GLU A 165 -0.42 -3.99 5.34
CA GLU A 165 -1.44 -4.52 6.28
C GLU A 165 -1.77 -3.58 7.46
#